data_AF-A0A839JHY1-F1
#
_entry.id   AF-A0A839JHY1-F1
#
_cell.length_a   1.000
_cell.length_b   1.000
_cell.length_c   1.000
_cell.angle_alpha   90.00
_cell.angle_beta   90.00
_cell.angle_gamma   90.00
#
_symmetry.space_group_name_H-M   'P 1'
#
loop_
_entity.id
_entity.type
_entity.pdbx_description
1 polymer ?
#
loop_
_entity_poly.entity_id
_entity_poly.type
_entity_poly.pdbx_seq_one_letter_code
_entity_poly.pdbx_strand_id
1 'polypeptide(L)'
;MLLFNYQIGIKFKMPKINREDRMRKIKKTPEYQATIRRSLHYFFEVNKKYKWYNLAILALVPIITLIKSTIAPLIIANIVEVLSTSRAEDFINSGNLLQIPIVQKILPQGLLILALEIIGPIILGNLQMYLIWKMELLATNDLTSKCFDVINNQSMQFHSERFFRVTRFSGF
;
A
#
# COMPACT_ATOMS: atom_id res chain seq x y z
N MET A 1 -9.18 -57.29 -48.91
CA MET A 1 -9.48 -55.93 -49.39
C MET A 1 -10.60 -55.37 -48.50
N LEU A 2 -10.34 -54.24 -47.82
CA LEU A 2 -11.23 -53.42 -46.97
C LEU A 2 -11.67 -54.06 -45.63
N LEU A 3 -10.98 -53.83 -44.51
CA LEU A 3 -11.04 -52.66 -43.60
C LEU A 3 -12.47 -52.29 -43.17
N PHE A 4 -12.82 -52.46 -41.89
CA PHE A 4 -13.34 -51.36 -41.07
C PHE A 4 -13.22 -51.68 -39.57
N ASN A 5 -12.42 -50.85 -38.91
CA ASN A 5 -12.05 -50.85 -37.50
C ASN A 5 -13.05 -49.94 -36.77
N TYR A 6 -13.73 -50.41 -35.71
CA TYR A 6 -14.59 -49.55 -34.89
C TYR A 6 -14.06 -49.48 -33.45
N GLN A 7 -13.14 -48.55 -33.24
CA GLN A 7 -12.65 -48.10 -31.94
C GLN A 7 -13.71 -47.21 -31.27
N ILE A 8 -14.44 -47.75 -30.29
CA ILE A 8 -15.34 -46.96 -29.43
C ILE A 8 -14.49 -46.22 -28.40
N GLY A 9 -13.89 -45.11 -28.84
CA GLY A 9 -13.25 -44.15 -27.95
C GLY A 9 -14.29 -43.17 -27.41
N ILE A 10 -14.82 -43.42 -26.21
CA ILE A 10 -15.61 -42.42 -25.48
C ILE A 10 -14.66 -41.28 -25.06
N LYS A 11 -14.52 -40.27 -25.91
CA LYS A 11 -13.82 -39.03 -25.58
C LYS A 11 -14.70 -38.21 -24.64
N PHE A 12 -14.51 -38.35 -23.33
CA PHE A 12 -15.02 -37.35 -22.37
C PHE A 12 -14.31 -36.02 -22.65
N LYS A 13 -14.96 -35.16 -23.44
CA LYS A 13 -14.50 -33.79 -23.64
C LYS A 13 -14.85 -32.98 -22.39
N MET A 14 -13.93 -32.96 -21.44
CA MET A 14 -14.00 -32.05 -20.29
C MET A 14 -14.16 -30.63 -20.82
N PRO A 15 -15.21 -29.88 -20.42
CA PRO A 15 -15.33 -28.49 -20.82
C PRO A 15 -14.10 -27.76 -20.31
N LYS A 16 -13.32 -27.15 -21.22
CA LYS A 16 -12.26 -26.19 -20.88
C LYS A 16 -12.93 -24.94 -20.33
N ILE A 17 -13.42 -25.05 -19.10
CA ILE A 17 -13.94 -23.93 -18.35
C ILE A 17 -12.74 -23.03 -18.07
N ASN A 18 -12.79 -21.80 -18.59
CA ASN A 18 -11.73 -20.82 -18.42
C ASN A 18 -11.60 -20.50 -16.92
N ARG A 19 -10.37 -20.49 -16.38
CA ARG A 19 -10.13 -20.23 -14.94
C ARG A 19 -10.72 -18.88 -14.53
N GLU A 20 -10.62 -17.90 -15.43
CA GLU A 20 -11.22 -16.57 -15.35
C GLU A 20 -12.75 -16.62 -15.09
N ASP A 21 -13.46 -17.46 -15.82
CA ASP A 21 -14.93 -17.53 -15.75
C ASP A 21 -15.40 -18.24 -14.46
N ARG A 22 -14.62 -19.19 -13.93
CA ARG A 22 -14.87 -19.76 -12.60
C ARG A 22 -14.66 -18.73 -11.50
N MET A 23 -13.55 -17.99 -11.55
CA MET A 23 -13.26 -16.97 -10.54
C MET A 23 -14.33 -15.87 -10.54
N ARG A 24 -14.84 -15.47 -11.70
CA ARG A 24 -15.96 -14.52 -11.82
C ARG A 24 -17.26 -15.05 -11.24
N LYS A 25 -17.59 -16.34 -11.44
CA LYS A 25 -18.77 -16.96 -10.82
C LYS A 25 -18.63 -17.06 -9.30
N ILE A 26 -17.46 -17.46 -8.79
CA ILE A 26 -17.17 -17.58 -7.35
C ILE A 26 -17.26 -16.23 -6.63
N LYS A 27 -16.83 -15.12 -7.27
CA LYS A 27 -16.92 -13.77 -6.69
C LYS A 27 -18.37 -13.26 -6.51
N LYS A 28 -19.33 -13.83 -7.23
CA LYS A 28 -20.76 -13.45 -7.17
C LYS A 28 -21.59 -14.32 -6.23
N THR A 29 -21.02 -15.39 -5.68
CA THR A 29 -21.74 -16.30 -4.77
C THR A 29 -22.01 -15.59 -3.43
N PRO A 30 -23.21 -15.74 -2.84
CA PRO A 30 -23.55 -15.11 -1.55
C PRO A 30 -22.59 -15.50 -0.41
N GLU A 31 -22.03 -16.71 -0.44
CA GLU A 31 -21.03 -17.18 0.53
C GLU A 31 -19.71 -16.38 0.48
N TYR A 32 -19.27 -16.00 -0.73
CA TYR A 32 -18.06 -15.21 -0.91
C TYR A 32 -18.26 -13.78 -0.38
N GLN A 33 -19.42 -13.19 -0.65
CA GLN A 33 -19.80 -11.88 -0.13
C GLN A 33 -19.91 -11.89 1.41
N ALA A 34 -20.47 -12.95 1.99
CA ALA A 34 -20.51 -13.13 3.44
C ALA A 34 -19.10 -13.24 4.04
N THR A 35 -18.20 -13.96 3.37
CA THR A 35 -16.80 -14.10 3.79
C THR A 35 -16.05 -12.76 3.74
N ILE A 36 -16.22 -11.97 2.68
CA ILE A 36 -15.66 -10.61 2.57
C ILE A 36 -16.21 -9.72 3.68
N ARG A 37 -17.52 -9.73 3.91
CA ARG A 37 -18.14 -8.90 4.95
C ARG A 37 -17.60 -9.27 6.33
N ARG A 38 -17.40 -10.55 6.60
CA ARG A 38 -16.84 -11.05 7.86
C ARG A 38 -15.37 -10.70 8.02
N SER A 39 -14.55 -10.86 6.99
CA SER A 39 -13.13 -10.45 7.05
C SER A 39 -12.99 -8.95 7.22
N LEU A 40 -13.80 -8.16 6.52
CA LEU A 40 -13.84 -6.70 6.63
C LEU A 40 -14.30 -6.25 8.03
N HIS A 41 -15.29 -6.94 8.62
CA HIS A 41 -15.72 -6.69 10.00
C HIS A 41 -14.56 -6.84 10.98
N TYR A 42 -13.83 -7.97 10.93
CA TYR A 42 -12.68 -8.18 11.83
C TYR A 42 -11.54 -7.20 11.56
N PHE A 43 -11.31 -6.82 10.30
CA PHE A 43 -10.35 -5.78 9.95
C PHE A 43 -10.70 -4.45 10.61
N PHE A 44 -11.96 -4.00 10.51
CA PHE A 44 -12.39 -2.75 11.15
C PHE A 44 -12.43 -2.85 12.67
N GLU A 45 -12.80 -4.00 13.23
CA GLU A 45 -12.83 -4.21 14.68
C GLU A 45 -11.46 -4.01 15.31
N VAL A 46 -10.42 -4.61 14.72
CA VAL A 46 -9.05 -4.50 15.22
C VAL A 46 -8.47 -3.11 14.95
N ASN A 47 -8.75 -2.53 13.78
CA ASN A 47 -8.35 -1.14 13.49
C ASN A 47 -9.02 -0.10 14.41
N LYS A 48 -10.24 -0.38 14.89
CA LYS A 48 -10.95 0.49 15.84
C LYS A 48 -10.28 0.52 17.22
N LYS A 49 -9.43 -0.45 17.57
CA LYS A 49 -8.61 -0.40 18.78
C LYS A 49 -7.51 0.68 18.68
N TYR A 50 -7.02 0.94 17.48
CA TYR A 50 -5.92 1.87 17.18
C TYR A 50 -6.39 3.18 16.53
N LYS A 51 -7.51 3.76 17.01
CA LYS A 51 -8.10 4.98 16.41
C LYS A 51 -7.14 6.16 16.35
N TRP A 52 -6.30 6.33 17.37
CA TRP A 52 -5.35 7.43 17.45
C TRP A 52 -4.27 7.34 16.36
N TYR A 53 -3.80 6.13 16.03
CA TYR A 53 -2.88 5.91 14.92
C TYR A 53 -3.55 6.22 13.58
N ASN A 54 -4.78 5.74 13.39
CA ASN A 54 -5.56 6.02 12.18
C ASN A 54 -5.85 7.51 12.00
N LEU A 55 -6.19 8.22 13.07
CA LEU A 55 -6.42 9.66 13.04
C LEU A 55 -5.13 10.45 12.77
N ALA A 56 -4.02 10.04 13.38
CA ALA A 56 -2.71 10.64 13.13
C ALA A 56 -2.29 10.46 11.67
N ILE A 57 -2.42 9.25 11.11
CA ILE A 57 -2.08 8.98 9.70
C ILE A 57 -3.02 9.76 8.77
N LEU A 58 -4.32 9.79 9.06
CA LEU A 58 -5.30 10.53 8.27
C LEU A 58 -5.02 12.04 8.24
N ALA A 59 -4.56 12.62 9.36
CA ALA A 59 -4.17 14.02 9.42
C ALA A 59 -2.81 14.29 8.74
N LEU A 60 -1.87 13.35 8.86
CA LEU A 60 -0.51 13.53 8.35
C LEU A 60 -0.44 13.47 6.81
N VAL A 61 -1.29 12.65 6.17
CA VAL A 61 -1.41 12.56 4.71
C VAL A 61 -1.66 13.92 4.05
N PRO A 62 -2.76 14.65 4.34
CA PRO A 62 -3.05 15.92 3.70
C PRO A 62 -2.01 16.98 4.06
N ILE A 63 -1.42 16.95 5.26
CA ILE A 63 -0.36 17.88 5.65
C ILE A 63 0.88 17.71 4.75
N ILE A 64 1.37 16.47 4.59
CA ILE A 64 2.52 16.19 3.72
C ILE A 64 2.20 16.54 2.26
N THR A 65 1.02 16.16 1.79
CA THR A 65 0.59 16.46 0.41
C THR A 65 0.47 17.96 0.17
N LEU A 66 -0.06 18.74 1.11
CA LEU A 66 -0.16 20.20 0.98
C LEU A 66 1.23 20.84 0.93
N ILE A 67 2.12 20.48 1.87
CA ILE A 67 3.49 21.02 1.90
C ILE A 67 4.19 20.80 0.55
N LYS A 68 4.07 19.60 -0.01
CA LYS A 68 4.68 19.28 -1.31
C LYS A 68 3.98 19.89 -2.51
N SER A 69 2.65 19.85 -2.53
CA SER A 69 1.88 20.20 -3.73
C SER A 69 1.61 21.69 -3.86
N THR A 70 1.59 22.45 -2.75
CA THR A 70 1.28 23.89 -2.79
C THR A 70 2.48 24.74 -2.42
N ILE A 71 3.16 24.44 -1.30
CA ILE A 71 4.22 25.31 -0.78
C ILE A 71 5.46 25.25 -1.66
N ALA A 72 5.93 24.05 -2.04
CA ALA A 72 7.14 23.93 -2.86
C ALA A 72 7.01 24.63 -4.23
N PRO A 73 5.93 24.44 -5.03
CA PRO A 73 5.73 25.19 -6.27
C PRO A 73 5.61 26.70 -6.07
N LEU A 74 5.00 27.16 -4.97
CA LEU A 74 4.84 28.58 -4.67
C LEU A 74 6.19 29.26 -4.40
N ILE A 75 7.10 28.61 -3.67
CA ILE A 75 8.45 29.15 -3.46
C ILE A 75 9.24 29.15 -4.78
N ILE A 76 9.10 28.11 -5.60
CA ILE A 76 9.72 28.07 -6.94
C ILE A 76 9.18 29.22 -7.81
N ALA A 77 7.87 29.49 -7.79
CA ALA A 77 7.28 30.61 -8.51
C ALA A 77 7.88 31.95 -8.07
N ASN A 78 8.05 32.17 -6.76
CA ASN A 78 8.71 33.36 -6.23
C ASN A 78 10.17 33.49 -6.71
N ILE A 79 10.91 32.37 -6.78
CA ILE A 79 12.28 32.37 -7.30
C ILE A 79 12.29 32.76 -8.79
N VAL A 80 11.37 32.22 -9.59
CA VAL A 80 11.24 32.54 -11.01
C VAL A 80 10.84 34.00 -11.22
N GLU A 81 9.97 34.55 -10.37
CA GLU A 81 9.57 35.96 -10.41
C GLU A 81 10.74 36.89 -10.10
N VAL A 82 11.53 36.57 -9.07
CA VAL A 82 12.76 37.31 -8.72
C VAL A 82 13.77 37.27 -9.87
N LEU A 83 13.93 36.12 -10.52
CA LEU A 83 14.81 35.96 -11.69
C LEU A 83 14.29 36.70 -12.93
N SER A 84 12.97 36.80 -13.11
CA SER A 84 12.36 37.47 -14.26
C SER A 84 12.34 39.00 -14.10
N THR A 85 12.27 39.49 -12.87
CA THR A 85 12.22 40.93 -12.54
C THR A 85 13.61 41.53 -12.41
N SER A 86 14.64 40.71 -12.20
CA SER A 86 16.01 41.18 -12.05
C SER A 86 16.58 41.75 -13.34
N ARG A 87 17.26 42.89 -13.23
CA ARG A 87 17.88 43.58 -14.36
C ARG A 87 19.29 43.06 -14.61
N ALA A 88 19.81 43.28 -15.83
CA ALA A 88 21.17 42.87 -16.22
C ALA A 88 22.26 43.44 -15.29
N GLU A 89 22.02 44.59 -14.66
CA GLU A 89 22.88 45.22 -13.65
C GLU A 89 23.00 44.44 -12.33
N ASP A 90 22.04 43.59 -11.98
CA ASP A 90 22.08 42.74 -10.77
C ASP A 90 22.94 41.48 -10.95
N PHE A 91 23.27 41.12 -12.20
CA PHE A 91 24.11 39.96 -12.54
C PHE A 91 25.59 40.30 -12.63
N ILE A 92 25.93 41.60 -12.75
CA ILE A 92 27.30 42.05 -12.99
C ILE A 92 27.83 42.69 -11.71
N ASN A 93 28.50 41.88 -10.90
CA ASN A 93 29.43 42.36 -9.89
C ASN A 93 30.78 41.73 -10.20
N SER A 94 31.82 42.55 -10.38
CA SER A 94 33.18 42.17 -10.75
C SER A 94 33.96 41.52 -9.58
N GLY A 95 33.27 40.73 -8.76
CA GLY A 95 33.74 40.08 -7.55
C GLY A 95 33.15 38.68 -7.35
N ASN A 96 33.40 38.09 -6.19
CA ASN A 96 33.06 36.69 -5.86
C ASN A 96 31.56 36.37 -6.07
N LEU A 97 31.24 35.19 -6.62
CA LEU A 97 29.86 34.78 -7.01
C LEU A 97 28.81 34.89 -5.89
N LEU A 98 29.23 34.86 -4.63
CA LEU A 98 28.37 34.98 -3.44
C LEU A 98 27.96 36.41 -3.09
N GLN A 99 28.57 37.43 -3.72
CA GLN A 99 28.26 38.85 -3.50
C GLN A 99 27.31 39.41 -4.57
N ILE A 100 26.85 38.57 -5.50
CA ILE A 100 25.85 38.98 -6.49
C ILE A 100 24.51 39.21 -5.75
N PRO A 101 23.88 40.39 -5.88
CA PRO A 101 22.62 40.72 -5.20
C PRO A 101 21.51 39.69 -5.45
N ILE A 102 21.48 39.10 -6.64
CA ILE A 102 20.52 38.07 -7.01
C ILE A 102 20.71 36.78 -6.21
N VAL A 103 21.97 36.35 -6.04
CA VAL A 103 22.32 35.12 -5.34
C VAL A 103 21.97 35.27 -3.86
N GLN A 104 22.20 36.44 -3.27
CA GLN A 104 21.83 36.69 -1.87
C GLN A 104 20.31 36.68 -1.62
N LYS A 105 19.50 37.06 -2.62
CA LYS A 105 18.03 36.99 -2.52
C LYS A 105 17.50 35.57 -2.72
N ILE A 106 18.09 34.82 -3.65
CA ILE A 106 17.65 33.46 -4.01
C ILE A 106 18.15 32.41 -3.01
N LEU A 107 19.36 32.59 -2.46
CA LEU A 107 19.97 31.64 -1.53
C LEU A 107 19.10 31.31 -0.30
N PRO A 108 18.50 32.28 0.44
CA PRO A 108 17.60 31.97 1.55
C PRO A 108 16.32 31.26 1.09
N GLN A 109 15.80 31.60 -0.09
CA GLN A 109 14.60 30.97 -0.65
C GLN A 109 14.87 29.52 -1.07
N GLY A 110 16.03 29.26 -1.69
CA GLY A 110 16.48 27.92 -2.04
C GLY A 110 16.77 27.06 -0.81
N LEU A 111 17.37 27.64 0.23
CA LEU A 111 17.59 26.94 1.50
C LEU A 111 16.27 26.58 2.19
N LEU A 112 15.26 27.46 2.12
CA LEU A 112 13.92 27.18 2.64
C LEU A 112 13.26 26.00 1.90
N ILE A 113 13.37 25.91 0.57
CA ILE A 113 12.85 24.75 -0.18
C ILE A 113 13.54 23.48 0.27
N LEU A 114 14.87 23.51 0.39
CA LEU A 114 15.65 22.35 0.81
C LEU A 114 15.27 21.90 2.23
N ALA A 115 15.13 22.84 3.16
CA ALA A 115 14.67 22.56 4.51
C ALA A 115 13.27 21.96 4.53
N LEU A 116 12.34 22.51 3.74
CA LEU A 116 10.97 22.05 3.66
C LEU A 116 10.87 20.64 3.05
N GLU A 117 11.73 20.32 2.07
CA GLU A 117 11.79 18.99 1.47
C GLU A 117 12.50 17.95 2.36
N ILE A 118 13.35 18.38 3.30
CA ILE A 118 13.85 17.46 4.32
C ILE A 118 12.77 17.23 5.38
N ILE A 119 12.14 18.30 5.88
CA ILE A 119 11.18 18.18 6.97
C ILE A 119 9.91 17.47 6.51
N GLY A 120 9.37 17.81 5.34
CA GLY A 120 8.12 17.26 4.82
C GLY A 120 8.19 15.76 4.52
N PRO A 121 8.68 15.33 3.35
CA PRO A 121 8.68 13.92 3.01
C PRO A 121 9.70 13.09 3.78
N ILE A 122 10.90 13.60 4.06
CA ILE A 122 11.94 12.77 4.66
C ILE A 122 11.64 12.55 6.15
N ILE A 123 11.30 13.58 6.92
CA ILE A 123 11.02 13.39 8.35
C ILE A 123 9.56 12.96 8.55
N LEU A 124 8.59 13.80 8.15
CA LEU A 124 7.17 13.52 8.39
C LEU A 124 6.69 12.30 7.58
N GLY A 125 7.17 12.10 6.35
CA GLY A 125 6.82 10.93 5.54
C GLY A 125 7.37 9.62 6.12
N ASN A 126 8.61 9.59 6.60
CA ASN A 126 9.15 8.41 7.29
C ASN A 126 8.41 8.14 8.62
N LEU A 127 8.06 9.19 9.37
CA LEU A 127 7.25 9.06 10.57
C LEU A 127 5.86 8.47 10.25
N GLN A 128 5.22 8.92 9.18
CA GLN A 128 3.95 8.36 8.72
C GLN A 128 4.09 6.87 8.42
N MET A 129 5.11 6.49 7.65
CA MET A 129 5.37 5.09 7.30
C MET A 129 5.62 4.25 8.54
N TYR A 130 6.37 4.76 9.51
CA TYR A 130 6.61 4.10 10.79
C TYR A 130 5.31 3.88 11.58
N LEU A 131 4.43 4.88 11.63
CA LEU A 131 3.13 4.77 12.31
C LEU A 131 2.23 3.72 11.65
N ILE A 132 2.19 3.68 10.32
CA ILE A 132 1.45 2.66 9.55
C ILE A 132 2.00 1.28 9.87
N TRP A 133 3.30 1.10 9.74
CA TRP A 133 3.97 -0.18 9.99
C TRP A 133 3.73 -0.69 11.41
N LYS A 134 3.87 0.18 12.41
CA LYS A 134 3.63 -0.19 13.81
C LYS A 134 2.18 -0.61 14.05
N MET A 135 1.22 0.10 13.46
CA MET A 135 -0.19 -0.25 13.57
C MET A 135 -0.50 -1.59 12.90
N GLU A 136 0.04 -1.83 11.71
CA GLU A 136 -0.12 -3.08 10.96
C GLU A 136 0.45 -4.28 11.73
N LEU A 137 1.62 -4.12 12.34
CA LEU A 137 2.24 -5.15 13.17
C LEU A 137 1.36 -5.51 14.36
N LEU A 138 0.83 -4.51 15.07
CA LEU A 138 -0.05 -4.72 16.22
C LEU A 138 -1.38 -5.38 15.81
N ALA A 139 -1.98 -4.94 14.71
CA ALA A 139 -3.23 -5.51 14.21
C ALA A 139 -3.06 -6.97 13.77
N THR A 140 -1.96 -7.27 13.07
CA THR A 140 -1.65 -8.63 12.61
C THR A 140 -1.38 -9.57 13.78
N ASN A 141 -0.67 -9.08 14.80
CA ASN A 141 -0.45 -9.85 16.02
C ASN A 141 -1.77 -10.19 16.73
N ASP A 142 -2.65 -9.20 16.91
CA ASP A 142 -3.97 -9.41 17.53
C ASP A 142 -4.83 -10.42 16.74
N LEU A 143 -4.84 -10.37 15.41
CA LEU A 143 -5.55 -11.35 14.57
C LEU A 143 -4.96 -12.76 14.71
N THR A 144 -3.63 -12.85 14.73
CA THR A 144 -2.91 -14.12 14.81
C THR A 144 -3.15 -14.79 16.16
N SER A 145 -3.10 -14.04 17.26
CA SER A 145 -3.45 -14.55 18.58
C SER A 145 -4.89 -15.06 18.64
N LYS A 146 -5.87 -14.30 18.13
CA LYS A 146 -7.27 -14.75 18.05
C LYS A 146 -7.41 -16.06 17.25
N CYS A 147 -6.71 -16.17 16.12
CA CYS A 147 -6.72 -17.38 15.30
C CYS A 147 -6.14 -18.58 16.06
N PHE A 148 -5.02 -18.37 16.74
CA PHE A 148 -4.35 -19.40 17.53
C PHE A 148 -5.23 -19.89 18.67
N ASP A 149 -5.86 -18.99 19.42
CA ASP A 149 -6.77 -19.34 20.52
C ASP A 149 -7.97 -20.15 20.03
N VAL A 150 -8.54 -19.77 18.89
CA VAL A 150 -9.66 -20.50 18.28
C VAL A 150 -9.24 -21.90 17.86
N ILE A 151 -8.07 -22.04 17.22
CA ILE A 151 -7.54 -23.33 16.76
C ILE A 151 -7.19 -24.23 17.95
N ASN A 152 -6.52 -23.70 18.97
CA ASN A 152 -6.06 -24.46 20.12
C ASN A 152 -7.23 -24.93 21.01
N ASN A 153 -8.33 -24.18 21.03
CA ASN A 153 -9.54 -24.56 21.76
C ASN A 153 -10.52 -25.43 20.92
N GLN A 154 -10.15 -25.85 19.70
CA GLN A 154 -10.94 -26.83 18.95
C GLN A 154 -10.82 -28.23 19.56
N SER A 155 -11.80 -29.09 19.28
CA SER A 155 -11.80 -30.45 19.80
C SER A 155 -10.65 -31.29 19.25
N MET A 156 -10.20 -32.29 20.02
CA MET A 156 -9.18 -33.25 19.59
C MET A 156 -9.56 -33.94 18.26
N GLN A 157 -10.87 -34.14 18.02
CA GLN A 157 -11.40 -34.70 16.77
C GLN A 157 -11.07 -33.82 15.55
N PHE A 158 -11.16 -32.49 15.68
CA PHE A 158 -10.79 -31.57 14.59
C PHE A 158 -9.30 -31.68 14.26
N HIS A 159 -8.43 -31.79 15.28
CA HIS A 159 -7.01 -32.03 15.08
C HIS A 159 -6.75 -33.39 14.41
N SER A 160 -7.38 -34.47 14.89
CA SER A 160 -7.19 -35.81 14.32
C SER A 160 -7.70 -35.94 12.88
N GLU A 161 -8.86 -35.39 12.52
CA GLU A 161 -9.42 -35.48 11.17
C GLU A 161 -8.64 -34.69 10.12
N ARG A 162 -8.01 -33.58 10.51
CA ARG A 162 -7.15 -32.79 9.62
C ARG A 162 -5.87 -33.56 9.25
N PHE A 163 -5.28 -34.27 10.22
CA PHE A 163 -4.06 -35.06 10.01
C PHE A 163 -4.33 -36.40 9.32
N PHE A 164 -5.43 -37.09 9.63
CA PHE A 164 -5.80 -38.36 8.98
C PHE A 164 -6.10 -38.22 7.49
N ARG A 165 -6.63 -37.07 7.05
CA ARG A 165 -6.90 -36.83 5.63
C ARG A 165 -5.61 -36.75 4.81
N VAL A 166 -4.50 -36.25 5.38
CA VAL A 166 -3.22 -36.14 4.66
C VAL A 166 -2.56 -37.52 4.51
N THR A 167 -2.57 -38.34 5.57
CA THR A 167 -1.97 -39.68 5.55
C THR A 167 -2.72 -40.68 4.66
N ARG A 168 -4.02 -40.45 4.40
CA ARG A 168 -4.83 -41.27 3.49
C ARG A 168 -4.58 -40.99 2.00
N PHE A 169 -3.98 -39.85 1.65
CA PHE A 169 -3.63 -39.50 0.26
C PHE A 169 -2.15 -39.78 -0.07
N SER A 170 -1.30 -40.02 0.92
CA SER A 170 0.10 -40.41 0.74
C SER A 170 0.35 -41.92 0.89
N GLY A 171 -0.73 -42.71 0.99
CA GLY A 171 -0.70 -44.16 1.12
C GLY A 171 -1.42 -44.84 -0.04
N PHE A 172 -0.96 -44.57 -1.26
CA PHE A 172 -1.01 -45.43 -2.46
C PHE A 172 0.02 -44.90 -3.47
#